data_AF-A0A1X0RDA0-F1
#
_entry.id   AF-A0A1X0RDA0-F1
#
_cell.length_a   1.000
_cell.length_b   1.000
_cell.length_c   1.000
_cell.angle_alpha   90.00
_cell.angle_beta   90.00
_cell.angle_gamma   90.00
#
_symmetry.space_group_name_H-M   'P 1'
#
loop_
_entity.id
_entity.type
_entity.pdbx_description
1 polymer ?
#
loop_
_entity_poly.entity_id
_entity_poly.type
_entity_poly.pdbx_seq_one_letter_code
_entity_poly.pdbx_strand_id
1 'polypeptide(L)' 'ELHPIEMFWKVLKERVKREKLTDTETLSSRITEGSEDVPVEHLQNFVQHSIDVNSKCLNKEGL' A
#
# COMPACT_ATOMS: atom_id res chain seq x y z
N GLU A 1 -3.01 -11.08 3.04
CA GLU A 1 -3.62 -9.78 3.39
C GLU A 1 -4.81 -9.60 2.46
N LEU A 2 -6.01 -9.40 3.00
CA LEU A 2 -7.25 -9.38 2.18
C LEU A 2 -7.61 -7.97 1.73
N HIS A 3 -7.18 -6.96 2.48
CA HIS A 3 -7.61 -5.58 2.28
C HIS A 3 -6.56 -4.80 1.47
N PRO A 4 -6.90 -4.26 0.28
CA PRO A 4 -5.94 -3.52 -0.55
C PRO A 4 -5.29 -2.33 0.16
N ILE A 5 -6.03 -1.69 1.08
CA ILE A 5 -5.52 -0.55 1.85
C ILE A 5 -4.37 -0.93 2.80
N GLU A 6 -4.41 -2.13 3.38
CA GLU A 6 -3.34 -2.63 4.25
C GLU A 6 -2.06 -2.95 3.45
N MET A 7 -2.24 -3.53 2.24
CA MET A 7 -1.13 -3.75 1.31
C MET A 7 -0.50 -2.43 0.86
N PHE A 8 -1.33 -1.42 0.55
CA PHE A 8 -0.85 -0.08 0.22
C PHE A 8 -0.03 0.51 1.36
N TRP A 9 -0.54 0.48 2.60
CA TRP A 9 0.20 0.98 3.76
C TRP A 9 1.53 0.26 3.97
N LYS A 10 1.60 -1.05 3.72
CA LYS A 10 2.85 -1.81 3.82
C LYS A 10 3.91 -1.26 2.86
N VAL A 11 3.54 -1.03 1.60
CA VAL A 11 4.45 -0.51 0.57
C VAL A 11 4.80 0.96 0.81
N LEU A 12 3.83 1.78 1.19
CA LEU A 12 4.05 3.20 1.45
C LEU A 12 5.03 3.43 2.60
N LYS A 13 4.97 2.63 3.67
CA LYS A 13 5.89 2.71 4.81
C LYS A 13 7.36 2.42 4.46
N GLU A 14 7.62 1.76 3.34
CA GLU A 14 8.98 1.52 2.83
C GLU A 14 9.49 2.69 1.98
N ARG A 15 8.58 3.52 1.45
CA ARG A 15 8.89 4.64 0.55
C ARG A 15 8.93 6.00 1.24
N VAL A 16 8.17 6.17 2.33
CA VAL A 16 8.20 7.40 3.12
C VAL A 16 9.56 7.57 3.79
N LYS A 17 10.19 8.75 3.56
CA LYS A 17 11.43 9.19 4.20
C LYS A 17 11.35 9.11 5.73
N ARG A 18 12.33 8.45 6.35
CA ARG A 18 12.37 8.15 7.80
C ARG A 18 13.22 9.12 8.61
N GLU A 19 13.92 10.02 7.93
CA GLU A 19 14.73 11.07 8.54
C GLU A 19 13.83 12.04 9.33
N LYS A 20 14.44 12.88 10.18
CA LYS A 20 13.67 13.94 10.85
C LYS A 20 13.03 14.86 9.80
N LEU A 21 11.83 15.37 10.08
CA LEU A 21 11.20 16.41 9.26
C LEU A 21 12.08 17.65 9.22
N THR A 22 12.17 18.28 8.06
CA THR A 22 12.74 19.61 7.92
C THR A 22 11.72 20.67 8.31
N ASP A 23 12.16 21.92 8.50
CA ASP A 23 11.26 23.03 8.85
C ASP A 23 10.21 23.33 7.76
N THR A 24 10.43 22.85 6.54
CA THR A 24 9.56 23.06 5.38
C THR A 24 8.64 21.88 5.07
N GLU A 25 8.87 20.72 5.70
CA GLU A 25 8.11 19.50 5.44
C GLU A 25 7.12 19.20 6.56
N THR A 26 6.01 18.55 6.18
CA THR A 26 5.08 17.95 7.15
C THR A 26 5.06 16.44 6.96
N LEU A 27 4.59 15.70 7.97
CA LEU A 27 4.34 14.27 7.80
C LEU A 27 3.37 14.01 6.65
N SER A 28 2.34 14.86 6.50
CA SER A 28 1.37 14.77 5.40
C SER A 28 2.04 14.92 4.04
N SER A 29 2.92 15.91 3.86
CA SER A 29 3.61 16.12 2.57
C SER A 29 4.50 14.94 2.20
N ARG A 30 5.18 14.30 3.16
CA ARG A 30 5.96 13.08 2.91
C ARG A 30 5.10 11.87 2.57
N ILE A 31 3.94 11.75 3.21
CA ILE A 31 2.98 10.69 2.88
C ILE A 31 2.45 10.91 1.46
N THR A 32 2.14 12.14 1.07
CA THR A 32 1.71 12.48 -0.29
C THR A 32 2.79 12.14 -1.30
N GLU A 33 4.03 12.62 -1.10
CA GLU A 33 5.17 12.33 -1.99
C GLU A 33 5.39 10.81 -2.14
N GLY A 34 5.47 10.09 -1.02
CA GLY A 34 5.65 8.63 -1.05
C GLY A 34 4.47 7.87 -1.67
N SER A 35 3.27 8.45 -1.65
CA SER A 35 2.07 7.89 -2.30
C SER A 35 2.09 8.12 -3.81
N GLU A 36 2.51 9.30 -4.26
CA GLU A 36 2.66 9.63 -5.68
C GLU A 36 3.75 8.79 -6.35
N ASP A 37 4.77 8.39 -5.60
CA ASP A 37 5.81 7.47 -6.07
C ASP A 37 5.29 6.04 -6.31
N VAL A 38 4.14 5.65 -5.75
CA VAL A 38 3.57 4.30 -5.92
C VAL A 38 3.05 4.14 -7.36
N PRO A 39 3.63 3.22 -8.16
CA PRO A 39 3.14 3.00 -9.52
C PRO A 39 1.69 2.54 -9.50
N VAL A 40 0.90 3.03 -10.47
CA VAL A 40 -0.51 2.62 -10.64
C VAL A 40 -0.64 1.09 -10.79
N GLU A 41 0.34 0.45 -11.43
CA GLU A 41 0.39 -1.02 -11.56
C GLU A 41 0.40 -1.73 -10.20
N HIS A 42 1.09 -1.20 -9.19
CA HIS A 42 1.03 -1.77 -7.83
C HIS A 42 -0.38 -1.68 -7.24
N LEU A 43 -1.07 -0.57 -7.45
CA LEU A 43 -2.46 -0.41 -6.98
C LEU A 43 -3.39 -1.42 -7.65
N GLN A 44 -3.23 -1.63 -8.95
CA GLN A 44 -3.97 -2.65 -9.71
C GLN A 44 -3.66 -4.06 -9.18
N ASN A 45 -2.40 -4.36 -8.89
CA ASN A 45 -1.98 -5.65 -8.32
C ASN A 45 -2.57 -5.89 -6.91
N PHE A 46 -2.72 -4.85 -6.08
CA PHE A 46 -3.38 -5.00 -4.78
C PHE A 46 -4.85 -5.36 -4.92
N VAL A 47 -5.57 -4.71 -5.85
CA VAL A 47 -6.97 -5.03 -6.15
C VAL A 47 -7.09 -6.46 -6.68
N GLN A 48 -6.23 -6.84 -7.62
CA GLN A 48 -6.24 -8.20 -8.19
C GLN A 48 -5.95 -9.26 -7.12
N HIS A 49 -4.96 -9.04 -6.25
CA HIS A 49 -4.65 -9.94 -5.14
C HIS A 49 -5.86 -10.14 -4.23
N SER A 50 -6.58 -9.07 -3.87
CA SER A 50 -7.78 -9.19 -3.05
C SER A 50 -8.89 -10.00 -3.73
N ILE A 51 -9.07 -9.88 -5.05
CA ILE A 51 -10.02 -10.71 -5.80
C ILE A 51 -9.62 -12.18 -5.72
N ASP A 52 -8.36 -12.50 -6.02
CA ASP A 52 -7.85 -13.87 -6.05
C ASP A 52 -7.94 -14.54 -4.68
N VAL A 53 -7.55 -13.81 -3.63
CA VAL A 53 -7.60 -14.27 -2.24
C VAL A 53 -9.04 -14.43 -1.77
N ASN A 54 -9.94 -13.51 -2.12
CA ASN A 54 -11.36 -13.62 -1.78
C ASN A 54 -11.99 -14.88 -2.38
N SER A 55 -11.68 -15.20 -3.65
CA SER A 55 -12.13 -16.44 -4.28
C SER A 55 -11.64 -17.68 -3.53
N LYS A 56 -10.36 -17.71 -3.12
CA LYS A 56 -9.80 -18.79 -2.30
C LYS A 56 -10.48 -18.91 -0.94
N CYS A 57 -10.73 -17.78 -0.27
CA CYS A 57 -11.45 -17.75 1.01
C CYS A 57 -12.86 -18.30 0.89
N LEU A 58 -13.61 -17.92 -0.15
CA LEU A 58 -14.97 -18.42 -0.41
C LEU A 58 -14.96 -19.95 -0.63
N ASN A 59 -13.95 -20.45 -1.34
CA ASN A 59 -13.77 -21.87 -1.59
C ASN A 59 -13.19 -22.65 -0.39
N LYS A 60 -12.84 -21.97 0.71
CA LYS A 60 -12.12 -22.53 1.87
C LYS A 60 -10.81 -23.22 1.47
N GLU A 61 -10.20 -22.74 0.39
CA GLU A 61 -8.87 -23.14 0.00
C GLU A 61 -7.86 -22.52 0.98
N GLY A 62 -6.76 -23.22 1.24
CA GLY A 62 -5.68 -22.68 2.07
C GLY A 62 -5.12 -21.40 1.45
N LEU A 63 -4.94 -20.37 2.28
CA LEU A 63 -4.32 -19.10 1.91
C LEU A 63 -2.81 -19.22 1.75
#